data_AF-A0A2E2WBS0-F1
#
_entry.id   AF-A0A2E2WBS0-F1
#
_cell.length_a   1.000
_cell.length_b   1.000
_cell.length_c   1.000
_cell.angle_alpha   90.00
_cell.angle_beta   90.00
_cell.angle_gamma   90.00
#
_symmetry.space_group_name_H-M   'P 1'
#
loop_
_entity.id
_entity.type
_entity.pdbx_description
1 polymer ?
#
loop_
_entity_poly.entity_id
_entity_poly.type
_entity_poly.pdbx_seq_one_letter_code
_entity_poly.pdbx_strand_id
1 'polypeptide(L)'
;MTSPSDFKKVALETFHFQYQYVDVYRKFCQLLNVNPKDVSAIKDIPFLPIQFFKSEIVIAAPVSAQKTFTSSGTTGSVTSQHQVADLTYYETSFLKTFEQFYGSPNHYTFLALLPSYLERDDSSLIYMVAKLIANSNNPDSGFYLNNLGALSEKLKKLEA
;
A
#
# COMPACT_ATOMS: atom_id res chain seq x y z
N MET A 1 -16.81 7.29 -4.90
CA MET A 1 -17.75 7.35 -3.76
C MET A 1 -18.05 8.81 -3.52
N THR A 2 -19.33 9.17 -3.41
CA THR A 2 -19.75 10.58 -3.41
C THR A 2 -20.49 10.98 -2.13
N SER A 3 -20.86 10.03 -1.27
CA SER A 3 -21.50 10.31 0.02
C SER A 3 -21.01 9.41 1.16
N PRO A 4 -21.19 9.84 2.43
CA PRO A 4 -20.95 8.99 3.60
C PRO A 4 -21.76 7.68 3.60
N SER A 5 -22.96 7.67 3.01
CA SER A 5 -23.78 6.46 2.89
C SER A 5 -23.16 5.46 1.93
N ASP A 6 -22.60 5.92 0.82
CA ASP A 6 -21.91 5.04 -0.15
C ASP A 6 -20.72 4.37 0.52
N PHE A 7 -19.95 5.14 1.29
CA PHE A 7 -18.81 4.61 2.04
C PHE A 7 -19.24 3.56 3.08
N LYS A 8 -20.29 3.85 3.87
CA LYS A 8 -20.82 2.90 4.85
C LYS A 8 -21.22 1.59 4.18
N LYS A 9 -21.93 1.65 3.05
CA LYS A 9 -22.36 0.46 2.31
C LYS A 9 -21.15 -0.39 1.89
N VAL A 10 -20.16 0.21 1.24
CA VAL A 10 -18.98 -0.54 0.76
C VAL A 10 -18.12 -1.05 1.92
N ALA A 11 -18.02 -0.32 3.03
CA ALA A 11 -17.31 -0.80 4.22
C ALA A 11 -17.95 -2.07 4.79
N LEU A 12 -19.28 -2.14 4.87
CA LEU A 12 -20.00 -3.34 5.31
C LEU A 12 -19.87 -4.48 4.31
N GLU A 13 -19.99 -4.21 3.01
CA GLU A 13 -19.75 -5.21 1.95
C GLU A 13 -18.31 -5.78 2.02
N THR A 14 -17.33 -4.92 2.27
CA THR A 14 -15.91 -5.30 2.45
C THR A 14 -15.74 -6.18 3.67
N PHE A 15 -16.37 -5.83 4.80
CA PHE A 15 -16.36 -6.66 6.00
C PHE A 15 -16.91 -8.06 5.72
N HIS A 16 -18.08 -8.18 5.07
CA HIS A 16 -18.67 -9.48 4.77
C HIS A 16 -17.80 -10.31 3.83
N PHE A 17 -17.22 -9.68 2.81
CA PHE A 17 -16.25 -10.32 1.92
C PHE A 17 -15.03 -10.83 2.70
N GLN A 18 -14.44 -10.00 3.55
CA GLN A 18 -13.27 -10.37 4.35
C GLN A 18 -13.61 -11.49 5.34
N TYR A 19 -14.75 -11.43 6.02
CA TYR A 19 -15.20 -12.50 6.91
C TYR A 19 -15.36 -13.81 6.14
N GLN A 20 -15.90 -13.76 4.92
CA GLN A 20 -16.14 -14.97 4.13
C GLN A 20 -14.83 -15.56 3.58
N TYR A 21 -13.92 -14.73 3.08
CA TYR A 21 -12.80 -15.18 2.26
C TYR A 21 -11.42 -15.04 2.89
N VAL A 22 -11.26 -14.24 3.96
CA VAL A 22 -9.96 -14.08 4.65
C VAL A 22 -9.95 -14.93 5.91
N ASP A 23 -9.27 -16.08 5.86
CA ASP A 23 -9.35 -17.12 6.90
C ASP A 23 -8.94 -16.63 8.29
N VAL A 24 -7.84 -15.90 8.40
CA VAL A 24 -7.37 -15.31 9.66
C VAL A 24 -8.38 -14.33 10.24
N TYR A 25 -9.02 -13.51 9.39
CA TYR A 25 -10.01 -12.54 9.81
C TYR A 25 -11.30 -13.21 10.28
N ARG A 26 -11.75 -14.26 9.57
CA ARG A 26 -12.89 -15.09 9.98
C ARG A 26 -12.66 -15.71 11.36
N LYS A 27 -11.51 -16.34 11.57
CA LYS A 27 -11.12 -16.95 12.85
C LYS A 27 -11.10 -15.91 13.97
N PHE A 28 -10.51 -14.75 13.71
CA PHE A 28 -10.47 -13.63 14.66
C PHE A 28 -11.88 -13.19 15.08
N CYS A 29 -12.78 -12.98 14.12
CA CYS A 29 -14.17 -12.61 14.41
C CYS A 29 -14.91 -13.70 15.20
N GLN A 30 -14.71 -14.98 14.88
CA GLN A 30 -15.31 -16.10 15.61
C GLN A 30 -14.85 -16.16 17.07
N LEU A 31 -13.56 -15.94 17.33
CA LEU A 31 -13.01 -15.91 18.69
C LEU A 31 -13.53 -14.73 19.52
N LEU A 32 -13.91 -13.63 18.87
CA LEU A 32 -14.59 -12.49 19.50
C LEU A 32 -16.11 -12.70 19.65
N ASN A 33 -16.64 -13.86 19.27
CA ASN A 33 -18.08 -14.15 19.22
C ASN A 33 -18.88 -13.15 18.36
N VAL A 34 -18.25 -12.63 17.30
CA VAL A 34 -18.90 -11.70 16.37
C VAL A 34 -19.66 -12.50 15.32
N ASN A 35 -20.98 -12.35 15.32
CA ASN A 35 -21.85 -12.85 14.27
C ASN A 35 -21.92 -11.81 13.14
N PRO A 36 -21.53 -12.15 11.90
CA PRO A 36 -21.50 -11.19 10.80
C PRO A 36 -22.87 -10.58 10.49
N LYS A 37 -23.98 -11.25 10.82
CA LYS A 37 -25.34 -10.73 10.61
C LYS A 37 -25.68 -9.53 11.51
N ASP A 38 -24.97 -9.40 12.64
CA ASP A 38 -25.23 -8.36 13.63
C ASP A 38 -24.38 -7.08 13.39
N VAL A 39 -23.45 -7.13 12.42
CA VAL A 39 -22.59 -6.00 12.04
C VAL A 39 -23.34 -5.09 11.06
N SER A 40 -23.87 -3.97 11.55
CA SER A 40 -24.73 -3.04 10.78
C SER A 40 -24.21 -1.60 10.71
N ALA A 41 -23.16 -1.31 11.46
CA ALA A 41 -22.43 -0.05 11.44
C ALA A 41 -20.91 -0.28 11.38
N ILE A 42 -20.18 0.72 10.88
CA ILE A 42 -18.71 0.66 10.75
C ILE A 42 -18.03 0.37 12.10
N LYS A 43 -18.57 0.94 13.19
CA LYS A 43 -18.05 0.73 14.56
C LYS A 43 -18.22 -0.71 15.07
N ASP A 44 -19.07 -1.51 14.43
CA ASP A 44 -19.30 -2.90 14.80
C ASP A 44 -18.29 -3.85 14.13
N ILE A 45 -17.51 -3.36 13.16
CA ILE A 45 -16.51 -4.13 12.42
C ILE A 45 -15.30 -4.40 13.34
N PRO A 46 -14.93 -5.67 13.59
CA PRO A 46 -13.75 -5.99 14.38
C PRO A 46 -12.47 -5.58 13.66
N PHE A 47 -11.59 -4.84 14.33
CA PHE A 47 -10.30 -4.43 13.76
C PHE A 47 -9.23 -5.50 13.99
N LEU A 48 -8.67 -6.02 12.90
CA LEU A 48 -7.62 -7.03 12.96
C LEU A 48 -6.31 -6.42 13.50
N PRO A 49 -5.77 -6.91 14.61
CA PRO A 49 -4.51 -6.42 15.16
C PRO A 49 -3.36 -6.49 14.15
N ILE A 50 -2.54 -5.43 14.10
CA ILE A 50 -1.41 -5.32 13.17
C ILE A 50 -0.39 -6.47 13.31
N GLN A 51 -0.30 -7.09 14.50
CA GLN A 51 0.60 -8.22 14.75
C GLN A 51 0.29 -9.42 13.84
N PHE A 52 -0.96 -9.63 13.43
CA PHE A 52 -1.31 -10.73 12.52
C PHE A 52 -0.63 -10.59 11.17
N PHE A 53 -0.31 -9.38 10.72
CA PHE A 53 0.45 -9.18 9.47
C PHE A 53 1.91 -9.62 9.59
N LYS A 54 2.41 -9.98 10.79
CA LYS A 54 3.76 -10.54 10.99
C LYS A 54 3.78 -12.07 11.02
N SER A 55 2.65 -12.70 11.36
CA SER A 55 2.59 -14.14 11.62
C SER A 55 1.59 -14.90 10.75
N GLU A 56 0.65 -14.20 10.11
CA GLU A 56 -0.44 -14.80 9.35
C GLU A 56 -0.48 -14.30 7.91
N ILE A 57 -1.09 -15.11 7.06
CA ILE A 57 -1.38 -14.77 5.67
C ILE A 57 -2.73 -14.05 5.62
N VAL A 58 -2.69 -12.72 5.45
CA VAL A 58 -3.88 -11.87 5.35
C VAL A 58 -4.22 -11.62 3.88
N ILE A 59 -4.87 -12.60 3.23
CA ILE A 59 -5.35 -12.52 1.85
C ILE A 59 -6.64 -13.33 1.69
N ALA A 60 -7.47 -12.97 0.70
CA ALA A 60 -8.70 -13.68 0.41
C ALA A 60 -8.42 -14.99 -0.35
N ALA A 61 -8.90 -16.13 0.16
CA ALA A 61 -8.82 -17.41 -0.52
C ALA A 61 -9.82 -17.47 -1.71
N PRO A 62 -9.51 -18.22 -2.79
CA PRO A 62 -8.29 -18.99 -3.02
C PRO A 62 -7.17 -18.18 -3.70
N VAL A 63 -7.20 -16.85 -3.62
CA VAL A 63 -6.27 -15.98 -4.35
C VAL A 63 -4.87 -16.04 -3.74
N SER A 64 -3.86 -16.08 -4.60
CA SER A 64 -2.45 -15.96 -4.22
C SER A 64 -1.95 -14.54 -4.48
N ALA A 65 -1.00 -14.06 -3.67
CA ALA A 65 -0.43 -12.74 -3.85
C ALA A 65 0.37 -12.65 -5.16
N GLN A 66 0.14 -11.59 -5.94
CA GLN A 66 1.02 -11.22 -7.05
C GLN A 66 2.32 -10.57 -6.56
N LYS A 67 2.27 -9.88 -5.42
CA LYS A 67 3.43 -9.29 -4.76
C LYS A 67 3.24 -9.25 -3.26
N THR A 68 4.32 -9.41 -2.51
CA THR A 68 4.34 -9.25 -1.06
C THR A 68 5.29 -8.11 -0.71
N PHE A 69 4.76 -7.08 -0.06
CA PHE A 69 5.57 -6.00 0.48
C PHE A 69 5.90 -6.26 1.95
N THR A 70 7.06 -5.78 2.42
CA THR A 70 7.48 -5.89 3.81
C THR A 70 7.70 -4.51 4.43
N SER A 71 7.49 -4.41 5.75
CA SER A 71 7.90 -3.23 6.51
C SER A 71 9.42 -3.15 6.64
N SER A 72 9.99 -1.95 6.79
CA SER A 72 11.44 -1.73 6.93
C SER A 72 12.11 -2.56 8.03
N GLY A 73 11.38 -2.86 9.11
CA GLY A 73 11.87 -3.65 10.24
C GLY A 73 12.90 -2.90 11.09
N THR A 74 12.92 -3.19 12.38
CA THR A 74 14.08 -2.87 13.23
C THR A 74 14.94 -4.12 13.38
N THR A 75 16.24 -3.97 13.56
CA THR A 75 17.19 -5.08 13.67
C THR A 75 16.70 -6.13 14.68
N GLY A 76 16.52 -7.38 14.22
CA GLY A 76 16.06 -8.50 15.06
C GLY A 76 14.55 -8.71 15.16
N SER A 77 13.72 -7.89 14.50
CA SER A 77 12.25 -8.07 14.51
C SER A 77 11.71 -8.71 13.23
N VAL A 78 10.73 -9.60 13.37
CA VAL A 78 9.93 -10.11 12.24
C VAL A 78 9.16 -8.93 11.61
N THR A 79 9.35 -8.73 10.31
CA THR A 79 8.70 -7.67 9.54
C THR A 79 7.26 -8.03 9.24
N SER A 80 6.40 -7.00 9.18
CA SER A 80 5.02 -7.22 8.73
C SER A 80 5.01 -7.40 7.22
N GLN A 81 4.10 -8.21 6.72
CA GLN A 81 3.92 -8.52 5.32
C GLN A 81 2.56 -8.03 4.83
N HIS A 82 2.53 -7.43 3.65
CA HIS A 82 1.32 -7.04 2.95
C HIS A 82 1.24 -7.81 1.64
N GLN A 83 0.32 -8.78 1.60
CA GLN A 83 0.09 -9.62 0.43
C GLN A 83 -0.90 -8.94 -0.52
N VAL A 84 -0.40 -8.53 -1.68
CA VAL A 84 -1.19 -7.83 -2.69
C VAL A 84 -1.68 -8.85 -3.72
N ALA A 85 -2.99 -9.09 -3.71
CA ALA A 85 -3.65 -10.03 -4.62
C ALA A 85 -3.59 -9.59 -6.10
N ASP A 86 -3.70 -8.28 -6.36
CA ASP A 86 -3.68 -7.73 -7.71
C ASP A 86 -2.97 -6.37 -7.70
N LEU A 87 -1.82 -6.31 -8.39
CA LEU A 87 -1.00 -5.12 -8.49
C LEU A 87 -1.69 -3.99 -9.24
N THR A 88 -2.62 -4.29 -10.14
CA THR A 88 -3.34 -3.27 -10.92
C THR A 88 -4.18 -2.37 -10.01
N TYR A 89 -4.86 -2.96 -9.02
CA TYR A 89 -5.61 -2.19 -8.03
C TYR A 89 -4.68 -1.40 -7.10
N TYR A 90 -3.55 -1.98 -6.71
CA TYR A 90 -2.54 -1.29 -5.92
C TYR A 90 -2.00 -0.04 -6.64
N GLU A 91 -1.58 -0.21 -7.90
CA GLU A 91 -1.10 0.87 -8.77
C GLU A 91 -2.17 1.95 -8.99
N THR A 92 -3.37 1.53 -9.36
CA THR A 92 -4.50 2.45 -9.57
C THR A 92 -4.81 3.25 -8.31
N SER A 93 -4.78 2.62 -7.13
CA SER A 93 -5.10 3.26 -5.87
C SER A 93 -4.14 4.41 -5.55
N PHE A 94 -2.83 4.15 -5.57
CA PHE A 94 -1.88 5.21 -5.21
C PHE A 94 -1.71 6.26 -6.31
N LEU A 95 -1.82 5.89 -7.59
CA LEU A 95 -1.73 6.85 -8.71
C LEU A 95 -2.90 7.83 -8.68
N LYS A 96 -4.14 7.33 -8.54
CA LYS A 96 -5.32 8.20 -8.41
C LYS A 96 -5.24 9.10 -7.18
N THR A 97 -4.73 8.56 -6.06
CA THR A 97 -4.54 9.35 -4.85
C THR A 97 -3.50 10.46 -5.09
N PHE A 98 -2.37 10.15 -5.72
CA PHE A 98 -1.36 11.14 -6.09
C PHE A 98 -1.95 12.22 -6.99
N GLU A 99 -2.65 11.83 -8.06
CA GLU A 99 -3.30 12.74 -9.00
C GLU A 99 -4.35 13.64 -8.33
N GLN A 100 -5.09 13.12 -7.36
CA GLN A 100 -6.09 13.89 -6.63
C GLN A 100 -5.47 15.01 -5.79
N PHE A 101 -4.31 14.79 -5.17
CA PHE A 101 -3.68 15.75 -4.26
C PHE A 101 -2.62 16.62 -4.92
N TYR A 102 -1.89 16.08 -5.89
CA TYR A 102 -0.74 16.71 -6.53
C TYR A 102 -0.97 16.94 -8.03
N GLY A 103 -1.96 16.31 -8.64
CA GLY A 103 -2.13 16.34 -10.09
C GLY A 103 -1.22 15.33 -10.80
N SER A 104 -1.15 15.45 -12.13
CA SER A 104 -0.47 14.46 -12.97
C SER A 104 1.02 14.31 -12.60
N PRO A 105 1.54 13.08 -12.41
CA PRO A 105 2.96 12.83 -12.16
C PRO A 105 3.90 13.43 -13.20
N ASN A 106 3.44 13.64 -14.44
CA ASN A 106 4.24 14.27 -15.51
C ASN A 106 4.54 15.76 -15.28
N HIS A 107 3.91 16.40 -14.30
CA HIS A 107 4.23 17.78 -13.90
C HIS A 107 5.38 17.84 -12.89
N TYR A 108 5.94 16.69 -12.48
CA TYR A 108 6.92 16.60 -11.41
C TYR A 108 8.25 16.01 -11.90
N THR A 109 9.33 16.45 -11.25
CA THR A 109 10.62 15.75 -11.27
C THR A 109 10.78 15.02 -9.94
N PHE A 110 10.86 13.69 -9.97
CA PHE A 110 11.00 12.89 -8.75
C PHE A 110 12.48 12.61 -8.47
N LEU A 111 13.01 13.21 -7.41
CA LEU A 111 14.39 12.99 -6.94
C LEU A 111 14.37 12.18 -5.65
N ALA A 112 14.49 10.86 -5.77
CA ALA A 112 14.28 9.92 -4.68
C ALA A 112 15.59 9.58 -3.95
N LEU A 113 15.82 10.18 -2.79
CA LEU A 113 16.92 9.80 -1.87
C LEU A 113 16.56 8.52 -1.12
N LEU A 114 16.48 7.41 -1.84
CA LEU A 114 16.08 6.08 -1.38
C LEU A 114 16.98 5.02 -2.01
N PRO A 115 17.12 3.83 -1.41
CA PRO A 115 17.70 2.67 -2.07
C PRO A 115 17.01 2.42 -3.41
N SER A 116 17.77 1.97 -4.40
CA SER A 116 17.17 1.67 -5.69
C SER A 116 16.29 0.42 -5.61
N TYR A 117 15.33 0.26 -6.53
CA TYR A 117 14.50 -0.95 -6.60
C TYR A 117 15.32 -2.24 -6.75
N LEU A 118 16.57 -2.14 -7.25
CA LEU A 118 17.50 -3.25 -7.35
C LEU A 118 18.00 -3.74 -5.97
N GLU A 119 17.91 -2.91 -4.94
CA GLU A 119 18.38 -3.22 -3.59
C GLU A 119 17.26 -3.71 -2.65
N ARG A 120 16.00 -3.33 -2.92
CA ARG A 120 14.81 -3.78 -2.16
C ARG A 120 13.53 -3.80 -3.00
N ASP A 121 13.22 -4.93 -3.61
CA ASP A 121 11.98 -5.15 -4.38
C ASP A 121 10.73 -5.35 -3.49
N ASP A 122 10.93 -5.60 -2.20
CA ASP A 122 9.87 -5.84 -1.21
C ASP A 122 9.37 -4.55 -0.53
N SER A 123 9.93 -3.39 -0.85
CA SER A 123 9.48 -2.11 -0.30
C SER A 123 8.36 -1.48 -1.13
N SER A 124 7.19 -1.32 -0.51
CA SER A 124 6.05 -0.65 -1.14
C SER A 124 6.35 0.80 -1.53
N LEU A 125 7.12 1.52 -0.71
CA LEU A 125 7.51 2.91 -1.00
C LEU A 125 8.42 2.99 -2.22
N ILE A 126 9.45 2.14 -2.29
CA ILE A 126 10.38 2.12 -3.44
C ILE A 126 9.61 1.76 -4.71
N TYR A 127 8.70 0.80 -4.63
CA TYR A 127 7.82 0.42 -5.74
C TYR A 127 6.95 1.60 -6.24
N MET A 128 6.28 2.31 -5.32
CA MET A 128 5.46 3.47 -5.66
C MET A 128 6.27 4.59 -6.30
N VAL A 129 7.44 4.90 -5.73
CA VAL A 129 8.32 5.96 -6.26
C VAL A 129 8.86 5.58 -7.63
N ALA A 130 9.23 4.32 -7.85
CA ALA A 130 9.67 3.85 -9.18
C ALA A 130 8.56 4.01 -10.23
N LYS A 131 7.30 3.71 -9.87
CA LYS A 131 6.15 3.92 -10.74
C LYS A 131 5.89 5.40 -11.01
N LEU A 132 6.02 6.28 -10.02
CA LEU A 132 5.88 7.72 -10.19
C LEU A 132 6.98 8.31 -11.11
N ILE A 133 8.24 7.90 -10.92
CA ILE A 133 9.36 8.24 -11.81
C ILE A 133 9.06 7.80 -13.25
N ALA A 134 8.56 6.58 -13.45
CA ALA A 134 8.20 6.11 -14.79
C ALA A 134 7.04 6.93 -15.40
N ASN A 135 6.00 7.24 -14.62
CA ASN A 135 4.85 8.01 -15.08
C ASN A 135 5.14 9.50 -15.27
N SER A 136 6.22 10.03 -14.68
CA SER A 136 6.60 11.43 -14.90
C SER A 136 7.08 11.70 -16.33
N ASN A 137 7.56 10.65 -17.02
CA ASN A 137 8.21 10.78 -18.34
C ASN A 137 9.32 11.84 -18.36
N ASN A 138 9.92 12.13 -17.21
CA ASN A 138 10.90 13.18 -17.06
C ASN A 138 12.29 12.55 -16.86
N PRO A 139 13.24 12.76 -17.79
CA PRO A 139 14.56 12.15 -17.74
C PRO A 139 15.42 12.64 -16.55
N ASP A 140 15.03 13.74 -15.91
CA ASP A 140 15.68 14.23 -14.70
C ASP A 140 15.19 13.53 -13.42
N SER A 141 14.16 12.66 -13.49
CA SER A 141 13.67 11.87 -12.37
C SER A 141 14.55 10.62 -12.12
N GLY A 142 14.77 10.25 -10.86
CA GLY A 142 15.60 9.09 -10.53
C GLY A 142 15.83 8.85 -9.03
N PHE A 143 16.57 7.78 -8.72
CA PHE A 143 16.99 7.40 -7.36
C PHE A 143 18.44 7.84 -7.07
N TYR A 144 18.69 8.24 -5.82
CA TYR A 144 19.94 8.88 -5.39
C TYR A 144 20.41 8.41 -4.00
N LEU A 145 20.53 7.10 -3.71
CA LEU A 145 20.90 6.64 -2.35
C LEU A 145 22.26 7.17 -1.85
N ASN A 146 23.33 6.93 -2.60
CA ASN A 146 24.72 7.22 -2.19
C ASN A 146 25.40 8.29 -3.04
N ASN A 147 24.64 8.99 -3.90
CA ASN A 147 25.17 10.01 -4.80
C ASN A 147 24.57 11.39 -4.51
N LEU A 148 24.87 11.89 -3.31
CA LEU A 148 24.42 13.21 -2.85
C LEU A 148 24.98 14.34 -3.72
N GLY A 149 26.16 14.16 -4.31
CA GLY A 149 26.76 15.11 -5.25
C GLY A 149 25.88 15.29 -6.48
N ALA A 150 25.55 14.19 -7.18
CA ALA A 150 24.68 14.23 -8.35
C ALA A 150 23.28 14.75 -8.02
N LEU A 151 22.74 14.42 -6.84
CA LEU A 151 21.46 14.97 -6.38
C LEU A 151 21.54 16.49 -6.19
N SER A 152 22.60 16.99 -5.54
CA SER A 152 22.80 18.43 -5.32
C SER A 152 22.94 19.19 -6.63
N GLU A 153 23.72 18.66 -7.58
CA GLU A 153 23.85 19.24 -8.91
C GLU A 153 22.52 19.27 -9.66
N LYS A 154 21.74 18.18 -9.58
CA LYS A 154 20.43 18.08 -10.21
C LYS A 154 19.45 19.10 -9.65
N LEU A 155 19.39 19.25 -8.32
CA LEU A 155 18.55 20.23 -7.65
C LEU A 155 18.88 21.66 -8.11
N LYS A 156 20.16 22.04 -8.09
CA LYS A 156 20.61 23.37 -8.53
C LYS A 156 20.25 23.65 -9.99
N LYS A 157 20.31 22.64 -10.86
CA LYS A 157 19.93 22.77 -12.27
C LYS A 157 18.43 23.01 -12.45
N LEU A 158 17.59 22.40 -11.62
CA LEU A 158 16.12 22.47 -11.74
C LEU A 158 15.51 23.71 -11.07
N GLU A 159 16.21 24.32 -10.11
CA GLU A 159 15.78 25.56 -9.44
C GLU A 159 16.20 26.84 -10.16
N ALA A 160 17.11 26.74 -11.14
CA ALA A 160 17.63 27.86 -11.93
C ALA A 160 16.68 28.25 -13.07
#